data_AF-A0A3C2ACK2-F1
#
_entry.id   AF-A0A3C2ACK2-F1
#
_cell.length_a   1.000
_cell.length_b   1.000
_cell.length_c   1.000
_cell.angle_alpha   90.00
_cell.angle_beta   90.00
_cell.angle_gamma   90.00
#
_symmetry.space_group_name_H-M   'P 1'
#
loop_
_entity.id
_entity.type
_entity.pdbx_description
1 polymer ?
#
loop_
_entity_poly.entity_id
_entity_poly.type
_entity_poly.pdbx_seq_one_letter_code
_entity_poly.pdbx_strand_id
1 'polypeptide(L)'
;GMPYNSIIANFEIKNGIAETEDLLIDSDSMRITTVGEINMRTKQMNMVVGVQPFQTVDKIISSIPLAGRILTGDKKALIVFYYAVKGDMNDP
;
A
#
# COMPACT_ATOMS: atom_id res chain seq x y z
N GLY A 1 1.84 -4.55 -15.69
CA GLY A 1 0.77 -4.58 -14.67
C GLY A 1 1.14 -5.58 -13.60
N MET A 2 0.57 -5.46 -12.40
CA MET A 2 0.74 -6.43 -11.31
C MET A 2 -0.40 -7.46 -11.40
N PRO A 3 -0.13 -8.77 -11.52
CA PRO A 3 -1.14 -9.81 -11.37
C PRO A 3 -1.76 -9.75 -9.96
N TYR A 4 -3.07 -9.91 -9.86
CA TYR A 4 -3.80 -9.92 -8.61
C TYR A 4 -4.81 -11.08 -8.59
N ASN A 5 -5.08 -11.58 -7.40
CA ASN A 5 -6.09 -12.60 -7.13
C ASN A 5 -7.45 -11.96 -6.88
N SER A 6 -7.48 -10.88 -6.09
CA SER A 6 -8.72 -10.14 -5.79
C SER A 6 -8.46 -8.67 -5.48
N ILE A 7 -9.49 -7.86 -5.68
CA ILE A 7 -9.59 -6.48 -5.21
C ILE A 7 -10.94 -6.38 -4.49
N ILE A 8 -10.91 -6.04 -3.20
CA ILE A 8 -12.09 -5.96 -2.34
C ILE A 8 -12.04 -4.61 -1.63
N ALA A 9 -13.14 -3.88 -1.62
CA ALA A 9 -13.25 -2.61 -0.91
C ALA A 9 -14.72 -2.28 -0.67
N ASN A 10 -15.02 -1.68 0.48
CA ASN A 10 -16.26 -0.96 0.72
C ASN A 10 -15.98 0.54 0.60
N PHE A 11 -16.90 1.24 -0.07
CA PHE A 11 -16.84 2.69 -0.21
C PHE A 11 -18.11 3.33 0.34
N GLU A 12 -17.96 4.26 1.28
CA GLU A 12 -19.02 5.19 1.62
C GLU A 12 -18.88 6.45 0.77
N ILE A 13 -19.96 6.83 0.08
CA ILE A 13 -19.97 8.03 -0.75
C ILE A 13 -20.96 9.03 -0.18
N LYS A 14 -20.44 10.14 0.32
CA LYS A 14 -21.26 11.23 0.88
C LYS A 14 -20.74 12.57 0.43
N ASN A 15 -21.66 13.40 -0.06
CA ASN A 15 -21.33 14.74 -0.53
C ASN A 15 -20.10 14.71 -1.47
N GLY A 16 -20.02 13.79 -2.43
CA GLY A 16 -18.91 13.73 -3.40
C GLY A 16 -17.52 13.41 -2.83
N ILE A 17 -17.44 12.98 -1.57
CA ILE A 17 -16.26 12.35 -0.97
C ILE A 17 -16.53 10.85 -0.96
N ALA A 18 -15.62 10.08 -1.53
CA ALA A 18 -15.61 8.62 -1.46
C ALA A 18 -14.56 8.20 -0.43
N GLU A 19 -14.96 7.47 0.59
CA GLU A 19 -14.10 7.01 1.69
C GLU A 19 -14.08 5.48 1.73
N THR A 20 -12.92 4.91 2.02
CA THR A 20 -12.75 3.46 2.23
C THR A 20 -11.84 3.20 3.43
N GLU A 21 -12.16 2.15 4.19
CA GLU A 21 -11.39 1.73 5.37
C GLU A 21 -10.78 0.33 5.19
N ASP A 22 -11.06 -0.35 4.07
CA ASP A 22 -10.79 -1.77 3.90
C ASP A 22 -10.42 -2.18 2.47
N LEU A 23 -9.96 -1.23 1.65
CA LEU A 23 -9.48 -1.58 0.32
C LEU A 23 -8.29 -2.53 0.44
N LEU A 24 -8.45 -3.72 -0.16
CA LEU A 24 -7.49 -4.80 -0.19
C LEU A 24 -7.25 -5.22 -1.64
N ILE A 25 -5.99 -5.23 -2.05
CA ILE A 25 -5.52 -5.90 -3.26
C ILE A 25 -4.67 -7.09 -2.79
N ASP A 26 -5.13 -8.29 -3.14
CA ASP A 26 -4.44 -9.55 -2.82
C ASP A 26 -3.75 -10.09 -4.08
N SER A 27 -2.47 -10.44 -3.97
CA SER A 27 -1.65 -10.96 -5.06
C SER A 27 -0.65 -11.98 -4.51
N ASP A 28 -0.22 -12.94 -5.33
CA ASP A 28 0.79 -13.94 -4.96
C ASP A 28 2.14 -13.33 -4.57
N SER A 29 2.41 -12.09 -5.01
CA SER A 29 3.68 -11.41 -4.73
C SER A 29 3.61 -10.50 -3.50
N MET A 30 2.46 -9.90 -3.24
CA MET A 30 2.27 -8.93 -2.17
C MET A 30 0.79 -8.71 -1.84
N ARG A 31 0.54 -8.18 -0.64
CA ARG A 31 -0.75 -7.63 -0.24
C ARG A 31 -0.65 -6.11 -0.16
N ILE A 32 -1.64 -5.41 -0.70
CA ILE A 32 -1.78 -3.95 -0.57
C ILE A 32 -3.08 -3.64 0.15
N THR A 33 -3.02 -2.79 1.16
CA THR A 33 -4.18 -2.29 1.89
C THR A 33 -4.23 -0.78 1.80
N THR A 34 -5.39 -0.19 1.56
CA THR A 34 -5.55 1.26 1.48
C THR A 34 -6.71 1.72 2.34
N VAL A 35 -6.50 2.82 3.06
CA VAL A 35 -7.54 3.55 3.79
C VAL A 35 -7.47 5.03 3.44
N GLY A 36 -8.61 5.71 3.46
CA GLY A 36 -8.69 7.15 3.28
C GLY A 36 -9.78 7.56 2.30
N GLU A 37 -9.63 8.77 1.77
CA GLU A 37 -10.68 9.46 1.06
C GLU A 37 -10.24 10.08 -0.26
N ILE A 38 -11.20 10.22 -1.16
CA ILE A 38 -11.06 10.91 -2.43
C ILE A 38 -12.21 11.90 -2.56
N ASN A 39 -11.90 13.19 -2.63
CA ASN A 39 -12.84 14.23 -3.00
C ASN A 39 -12.96 14.24 -4.53
N MET A 40 -14.03 13.65 -5.05
CA MET A 40 -14.25 13.51 -6.50
C MET A 40 -14.51 14.85 -7.20
N ARG A 41 -14.93 15.89 -6.47
CA ARG A 41 -15.15 17.23 -7.05
C ARG A 41 -13.85 17.98 -7.25
N THR A 42 -12.97 17.95 -6.26
CA THR A 42 -11.65 18.60 -6.34
C THR A 42 -10.58 17.69 -6.92
N LYS A 43 -10.90 16.41 -7.11
CA LYS A 43 -9.98 15.32 -7.45
C LYS A 43 -8.81 15.16 -6.48
N GLN A 44 -8.97 15.63 -5.25
CA GLN A 44 -7.93 15.51 -4.24
C GLN A 44 -8.09 14.19 -3.49
N MET A 45 -6.98 13.51 -3.22
CA MET A 45 -6.93 12.29 -2.43
C MET A 45 -6.10 12.48 -1.17
N ASN A 46 -6.46 11.76 -0.12
CA ASN A 46 -5.69 11.63 1.11
C ASN A 46 -5.83 10.19 1.59
N MET A 47 -4.82 9.38 1.30
CA MET A 47 -4.83 7.95 1.58
C MET A 47 -3.55 7.50 2.27
N VAL A 48 -3.67 6.41 3.02
CA VAL A 48 -2.56 5.64 3.55
C VAL A 48 -2.58 4.27 2.89
N VAL A 49 -1.46 3.91 2.26
CA VAL A 49 -1.28 2.65 1.54
C VAL A 49 -0.25 1.80 2.30
N GLY A 50 -0.68 0.65 2.80
CA GLY A 50 0.17 -0.40 3.32
C GLY A 50 0.53 -1.40 2.22
N VAL A 51 1.81 -1.73 2.09
CA VAL A 51 2.32 -2.72 1.15
C VAL A 51 3.11 -3.78 1.90
N GLN A 52 2.66 -5.02 1.82
CA GLN A 52 3.31 -6.18 2.43
C GLN A 52 3.76 -7.16 1.33
N PRO A 53 5.05 -7.16 0.95
CA PRO A 53 5.61 -8.20 0.09
C PRO A 53 5.61 -9.55 0.80
N PHE A 54 5.36 -10.63 0.07
CA PHE A 54 5.48 -12.01 0.60
C PHE A 54 6.89 -12.59 0.44
N GLN A 55 7.77 -11.88 -0.26
CA GLN A 55 9.16 -12.25 -0.43
C GLN A 55 9.93 -12.14 0.89
N THR A 56 10.91 -13.02 1.08
CA THR A 56 11.78 -12.96 2.25
C THR A 56 12.53 -11.63 2.29
N VAL A 57 12.63 -11.10 3.51
CA VAL A 57 13.30 -9.83 3.83
C VAL A 57 14.73 -9.79 3.31
N ASP A 58 15.43 -10.92 3.31
CA ASP A 58 16.79 -11.09 2.79
C ASP A 58 16.95 -10.60 1.34
N LYS A 59 15.92 -10.79 0.50
CA LYS A 59 15.96 -10.42 -0.92
C LYS A 59 15.72 -8.92 -1.16
N ILE A 60 14.95 -8.26 -0.29
CA ILE A 60 14.66 -6.82 -0.40
C ILE A 60 15.82 -6.00 0.20
N ILE A 61 16.35 -6.42 1.36
CA ILE A 61 17.44 -5.74 2.05
C ILE A 61 18.74 -5.77 1.25
N SER A 62 19.02 -6.86 0.53
CA SER A 62 20.21 -6.97 -0.33
C SER A 62 20.27 -5.90 -1.44
N SER A 63 19.13 -5.28 -1.79
CA SER A 63 19.06 -4.18 -2.75
C SER A 63 19.25 -2.78 -2.12
N ILE A 64 19.31 -2.66 -0.79
CA ILE A 64 19.52 -1.40 -0.06
C ILE A 64 20.84 -1.50 0.73
N PRO A 65 21.99 -1.10 0.14
CA PRO A 65 23.33 -1.34 0.70
C PRO A 65 23.55 -0.75 2.11
N LEU A 66 22.84 0.33 2.45
CA LEU A 66 23.00 1.04 3.72
C LEU A 66 22.22 0.39 4.87
N ALA A 67 21.11 -0.32 4.59
CA ALA A 67 20.26 -0.96 5.59
C ALA A 67 20.70 -2.41 5.93
N GLY A 68 21.55 -3.01 5.08
CA GLY A 68 21.97 -4.42 5.17
C GLY A 68 22.75 -4.84 6.42
N ARG A 69 23.25 -3.90 7.24
CA ARG A 69 23.98 -4.21 8.48
C ARG A 69 23.15 -4.16 9.76
N ILE A 70 21.96 -3.54 9.73
CA ILE A 70 21.14 -3.31 10.93
C ILE A 70 20.03 -4.37 11.06
N LEU A 71 19.65 -5.02 9.95
CA LEU A 71 18.41 -5.78 9.85
C LEU A 71 18.60 -7.28 9.55
N THR A 72 19.83 -7.77 9.43
CA THR A 72 20.19 -9.18 9.11
C THR A 72 20.06 -10.17 10.28
N GLY A 73 19.09 -9.96 11.18
CA GLY A 73 18.78 -10.95 12.21
C GLY A 73 17.96 -12.12 11.64
N ASP A 74 18.29 -13.36 12.03
CA ASP A 74 17.76 -14.66 11.53
C ASP A 74 16.24 -14.90 11.67
N LYS A 75 15.44 -13.87 11.93
CA LYS A 75 13.99 -13.97 12.01
C LYS A 75 13.40 -13.61 10.66
N LYS A 76 12.51 -14.47 10.14
CA LYS A 76 11.58 -14.15 9.04
C LYS A 76 10.75 -12.92 9.45
N ALA A 77 11.29 -11.72 9.26
CA ALA A 77 10.62 -10.49 9.60
C ALA A 77 9.49 -10.28 8.58
N LEU A 78 8.32 -9.87 9.06
CA LEU A 78 7.28 -9.33 8.19
C LEU A 78 7.60 -7.84 8.01
N ILE A 79 7.86 -7.42 6.78
CA ILE A 79 8.04 -6.00 6.44
C ILE A 79 6.76 -5.49 5.80
N VAL A 80 6.23 -4.43 6.37
CA VAL A 80 5.13 -3.65 5.79
C VAL A 80 5.65 -2.24 5.58
N PHE A 81 5.47 -1.72 4.37
CA PHE A 81 5.78 -0.33 4.03
C PHE A 81 4.49 0.48 4.03
N TYR A 82 4.51 1.66 4.65
CA TYR A 82 3.39 2.59 4.65
C TYR A 82 3.72 3.84 3.84
N TYR A 83 2.82 4.21 2.94
CA TYR A 83 2.93 5.39 2.09
C TYR A 83 1.74 6.30 2.34
N ALA A 84 2.00 7.59 2.56
CA ALA A 84 0.96 8.60 2.53
C ALA A 84 0.84 9.14 1.11
N VAL A 85 -0.34 9.03 0.52
CA VAL A 85 -0.64 9.51 -0.83
C VAL A 85 -1.59 10.70 -0.70
N LYS A 86 -1.10 11.89 -1.02
CA LYS A 86 -1.85 13.15 -0.93
C LYS A 86 -1.61 13.99 -2.17
N GLY A 87 -2.68 14.48 -2.80
CA GLY A 87 -2.54 15.30 -4.00
C GLY A 87 -3.71 15.17 -4.95
N ASP A 88 -3.49 15.64 -6.17
CA ASP A 88 -4.46 15.51 -7.27
C ASP A 88 -4.40 14.09 -7.83
N MET A 89 -5.55 13.47 -8.01
CA MET A 89 -5.67 12.10 -8.53
C MET A 89 -5.12 11.94 -9.96
N ASN A 90 -4.97 13.02 -10.72
CA ASN A 90 -4.38 13.02 -12.06
C ASN A 90 -2.87 13.30 -12.06
N ASP A 91 -2.28 13.61 -10.90
CA ASP A 91 -0.82 13.78 -10.71
C ASP A 91 -0.35 12.82 -9.59
N PRO A 92 -0.39 11.49 -9.85
CA PRO A 92 -0.12 10.45 -8.86
C PRO A 92 1.36 10.32 -8.47
#